data_AF-A0A139GY83-F1
#
_entry.id   AF-A0A139GY83-F1
#
_cell.length_a   1.000
_cell.length_b   1.000
_cell.length_c   1.000
_cell.angle_alpha   90.00
_cell.angle_beta   90.00
_cell.angle_gamma   90.00
#
_symmetry.space_group_name_H-M   'P 1'
#
loop_
_entity.id
_entity.type
_entity.pdbx_description
1 polymer ?
#
loop_
_entity_poly.entity_id
_entity_poly.type
_entity_poly.pdbx_seq_one_letter_code
_entity_poly.pdbx_strand_id
1 'polypeptide(L)'
;MTFNSLLRRIHTHHTDSPADKMNTPQRRPTWSRKFSGDDLSKKCVCYIRSTHNVSVEPRDVIENQKQEPIATERIERNPWKTEQRIVIRRTSLKSNATSATAAEHPDEDEDDSCPASNDVLYHCTIPFDHMTWDRMTGNVRQIRIYEQPLSYAISGIFIHQMSCGLSSKNKRSDADHQPLRILLTNGRFPVSLDIARQFKNAGHKVYCVDPLGYPICKFSRASVASAQVPAPHDDSRAYVRAVKEMIRIWKIDLIIPIHEEIFYLADSDEPDILARLFAPPFHLLLRLHHKFEFSKLTQDIGLDVPEAHLCTSMDDVLQIPMDRYPDGIALKPVFGRASTGVHHLHPGQPIPKNIPISPSNPQIAQEWLVGDRYCSYSIVRGGQVEATGCYPVLDTIDGSSSVFFQQKFHPPVYEYIQRFVSALPPFSGQIAFDFIETADGIFPIECNPRATSGLHLWSQTPYLARAITGTLPKEEIERPIRPPRKMLGRESHFQVAAGMLMWEHKNASFKVWLSHMRRLVFTRDVIWKWTDPMPTIAQPFLLTNYYHACRKQGMQLPKLFQQQLIWEPIGEDLDRVNQILMGDKVVDGEEELEEVLGVLDEPQAEEQEMVQVEDIEGSTLGRPSI
;
A
#
# COMPACT_ATOMS: atom_id res chain seq x y z
N MET A 1 22.78 36.13 -45.90
CA MET A 1 24.16 36.38 -45.43
C MET A 1 24.53 35.19 -44.54
N THR A 2 25.19 34.13 -45.00
CA THR A 2 26.60 33.97 -45.42
C THR A 2 27.64 34.24 -44.33
N PHE A 3 28.15 33.19 -43.67
CA PHE A 3 29.56 32.75 -43.64
C PHE A 3 29.58 31.42 -42.83
N ASN A 4 30.01 30.23 -43.26
CA ASN A 4 31.02 29.72 -44.20
C ASN A 4 32.39 29.38 -43.54
N SER A 5 32.74 28.08 -43.59
CA SER A 5 34.07 27.43 -43.52
C SER A 5 35.03 27.58 -42.30
N LEU A 6 35.40 26.44 -41.71
CA LEU A 6 36.74 25.80 -41.83
C LEU A 6 36.56 24.28 -41.54
N LEU A 7 37.08 23.24 -42.24
CA LEU A 7 38.37 22.97 -42.92
C LEU A 7 39.55 22.80 -41.93
N ARG A 8 40.39 21.73 -41.95
CA ARG A 8 40.53 20.53 -42.84
C ARG A 8 41.64 19.58 -42.28
N ARG A 9 41.89 18.44 -42.97
CA ARG A 9 43.17 17.66 -43.10
C ARG A 9 43.52 16.55 -42.05
N ILE A 10 44.27 15.47 -42.40
CA ILE A 10 44.48 14.70 -43.67
C ILE A 10 45.30 13.38 -43.42
N HIS A 11 45.00 12.27 -44.14
CA HIS A 11 45.88 11.08 -44.45
C HIS A 11 46.56 10.27 -43.30
N THR A 12 47.13 9.03 -43.40
CA THR A 12 47.15 7.80 -44.28
C THR A 12 47.84 6.64 -43.46
N HIS A 13 48.22 5.39 -43.86
CA HIS A 13 48.26 4.57 -45.10
C HIS A 13 48.34 3.03 -44.78
N HIS A 14 48.57 2.19 -45.82
CA HIS A 14 49.29 0.89 -45.99
C HIS A 14 50.14 0.29 -44.82
N THR A 15 50.54 -1.01 -44.70
CA THR A 15 50.40 -2.35 -45.40
C THR A 15 51.07 -3.43 -44.48
N ASP A 16 51.15 -4.77 -44.69
CA ASP A 16 50.78 -5.74 -45.76
C ASP A 16 50.49 -7.19 -45.19
N SER A 17 50.56 -8.24 -46.02
CA SER A 17 50.46 -9.70 -45.74
C SER A 17 51.82 -10.42 -46.09
N PRO A 18 51.99 -11.75 -46.41
CA PRO A 18 51.15 -12.96 -46.33
C PRO A 18 51.85 -14.31 -45.88
N ALA A 19 51.07 -15.43 -45.94
CA ALA A 19 51.49 -16.84 -46.22
C ALA A 19 52.13 -17.71 -45.07
N ASP A 20 52.16 -19.06 -45.07
CA ASP A 20 51.76 -20.07 -46.10
C ASP A 20 51.46 -21.52 -45.57
N LYS A 21 50.78 -22.36 -46.40
CA LYS A 21 50.81 -23.85 -46.59
C LYS A 21 50.47 -24.96 -45.52
N MET A 22 49.35 -25.65 -45.81
CA MET A 22 49.19 -27.11 -46.17
C MET A 22 49.09 -28.32 -45.18
N ASN A 23 48.17 -29.23 -45.58
CA ASN A 23 48.10 -30.72 -45.43
C ASN A 23 47.36 -31.45 -44.27
N THR A 24 46.81 -32.62 -44.63
CA THR A 24 45.90 -33.57 -43.90
C THR A 24 46.41 -35.04 -44.14
N PRO A 25 45.77 -36.20 -43.77
CA PRO A 25 44.43 -36.46 -43.18
C PRO A 25 44.25 -37.62 -42.13
N GLN A 26 43.04 -37.67 -41.53
CA GLN A 26 42.26 -38.83 -40.99
C GLN A 26 42.84 -39.90 -40.02
N ARG A 27 42.24 -40.03 -38.82
CA ARG A 27 41.29 -41.12 -38.41
C ARG A 27 40.61 -40.82 -37.04
N ARG A 28 39.58 -41.59 -36.64
CA ARG A 28 38.75 -41.46 -35.41
C ARG A 28 38.85 -42.75 -34.53
N PRO A 29 38.19 -42.91 -33.35
CA PRO A 29 37.46 -41.95 -32.47
C PRO A 29 37.83 -42.03 -30.96
N THR A 30 37.69 -40.92 -30.20
CA THR A 30 37.64 -40.93 -28.72
C THR A 30 36.80 -39.77 -28.18
N TRP A 31 36.00 -40.01 -27.12
CA TRP A 31 35.28 -38.95 -26.40
C TRP A 31 36.19 -38.31 -25.34
N SER A 32 36.91 -37.25 -25.71
CA SER A 32 37.66 -36.44 -24.73
C SER A 32 37.81 -34.98 -25.14
N ARG A 33 37.15 -34.11 -24.38
CA ARG A 33 37.56 -32.74 -23.97
C ARG A 33 38.61 -32.01 -24.83
N LYS A 34 38.13 -31.07 -25.66
CA LYS A 34 38.62 -29.66 -25.76
C LYS A 34 37.86 -28.93 -26.88
N PHE A 35 37.12 -27.87 -26.54
CA PHE A 35 37.04 -26.73 -27.45
C PHE A 35 38.35 -25.96 -27.29
N SER A 36 39.00 -25.62 -28.41
CA SER A 36 40.11 -24.66 -28.43
C SER A 36 39.59 -23.25 -28.10
N GLY A 37 40.45 -22.39 -27.56
CA GLY A 37 40.05 -21.17 -26.85
C GLY A 37 39.52 -20.00 -27.69
N ASP A 38 39.08 -20.22 -28.93
CA ASP A 38 38.86 -19.16 -29.92
C ASP A 38 37.37 -18.84 -30.22
N ASP A 39 36.43 -19.72 -29.88
CA ASP A 39 34.98 -19.40 -29.92
C ASP A 39 34.55 -18.43 -28.80
N LEU A 40 35.49 -18.07 -27.91
CA LEU A 40 35.36 -16.99 -26.92
C LEU A 40 35.34 -15.58 -27.54
N SER A 41 35.59 -15.46 -28.85
CA SER A 41 35.77 -14.19 -29.56
C SER A 41 34.47 -13.54 -30.09
N LYS A 42 33.32 -14.26 -30.07
CA LYS A 42 32.04 -13.73 -30.56
C LYS A 42 31.45 -12.64 -29.64
N LYS A 43 31.79 -11.39 -29.96
CA LYS A 43 31.19 -10.17 -29.39
C LYS A 43 29.75 -9.99 -29.88
N CYS A 44 28.78 -10.51 -29.15
CA CYS A 44 27.37 -10.18 -29.34
C CYS A 44 27.04 -8.85 -28.66
N VAL A 45 26.30 -7.95 -29.32
CA VAL A 45 25.76 -6.75 -28.68
C VAL A 45 24.30 -6.97 -28.34
N CYS A 46 23.99 -6.73 -27.06
CA CYS A 46 22.66 -6.78 -26.51
C CYS A 46 22.04 -5.39 -26.55
N TYR A 47 20.89 -5.25 -27.21
CA TYR A 47 20.14 -4.00 -27.32
C TYR A 47 18.80 -4.11 -26.60
N ILE A 48 18.43 -3.03 -25.91
CA ILE A 48 17.27 -2.97 -25.02
C ILE A 48 16.27 -2.01 -25.63
N ARG A 49 15.06 -2.47 -26.00
CA ARG A 49 13.99 -1.57 -26.45
C ARG A 49 13.13 -1.15 -25.25
N SER A 50 13.21 0.12 -24.89
CA SER A 50 12.47 0.73 -23.78
C SER A 50 11.79 2.01 -24.28
N THR A 51 10.52 2.20 -23.92
CA THR A 51 9.73 3.41 -24.27
C THR A 51 10.04 4.62 -23.37
N HIS A 52 11.14 4.54 -22.61
CA HIS A 52 11.55 5.47 -21.56
C HIS A 52 13.07 5.38 -21.36
N ASN A 53 13.72 6.50 -21.02
CA ASN A 53 15.14 6.54 -20.68
C ASN A 53 15.49 5.55 -19.56
N VAL A 54 16.45 4.66 -19.83
CA VAL A 54 17.21 3.90 -18.83
C VAL A 54 18.60 4.54 -18.71
N SER A 55 19.17 4.60 -17.50
CA SER A 55 20.41 5.35 -17.23
C SER A 55 21.69 4.53 -17.49
N VAL A 56 22.11 4.44 -18.75
CA VAL A 56 23.44 3.99 -19.18
C VAL A 56 23.81 4.74 -20.47
N GLU A 57 25.08 5.01 -20.75
CA GLU A 57 25.52 5.72 -21.96
C GLU A 57 26.59 4.92 -22.74
N PRO A 58 26.80 5.13 -24.06
CA PRO A 58 26.09 6.00 -25.00
C PRO A 58 25.35 5.22 -26.13
N ARG A 59 24.84 5.97 -27.13
CA ARG A 59 23.92 5.55 -28.22
C ARG A 59 24.64 5.05 -29.50
N ASP A 60 23.84 4.89 -30.57
CA ASP A 60 24.20 4.93 -32.02
C ASP A 60 24.59 3.60 -32.72
N VAL A 61 23.61 2.69 -32.97
CA VAL A 61 23.75 1.62 -33.99
C VAL A 61 22.45 1.23 -34.75
N ILE A 62 21.34 0.93 -34.06
CA ILE A 62 20.20 0.17 -34.65
C ILE A 62 19.52 0.85 -35.83
N GLU A 63 19.34 2.17 -35.82
CA GLU A 63 18.46 2.86 -36.78
C GLU A 63 18.89 2.70 -38.24
N ASN A 64 20.16 2.35 -38.49
CA ASN A 64 20.72 2.12 -39.83
C ASN A 64 20.91 0.65 -40.23
N GLN A 65 20.42 -0.34 -39.46
CA GLN A 65 20.65 -1.77 -39.77
C GLN A 65 19.36 -2.57 -39.98
N LYS A 66 19.11 -2.97 -41.24
CA LYS A 66 18.04 -3.92 -41.66
C LYS A 66 18.34 -5.39 -41.27
N GLN A 67 18.85 -5.63 -40.06
CA GLN A 67 19.26 -6.96 -39.59
C GLN A 67 18.21 -7.57 -38.65
N GLU A 68 17.93 -8.87 -38.76
CA GLU A 68 17.07 -9.56 -37.78
C GLU A 68 17.84 -9.92 -36.48
N PRO A 69 17.19 -9.87 -35.30
CA PRO A 69 17.83 -10.22 -34.03
C PRO A 69 17.99 -11.75 -33.87
N ILE A 70 19.22 -12.20 -33.58
CA ILE A 70 19.57 -13.62 -33.37
C ILE A 70 18.88 -14.25 -32.15
N ALA A 71 18.48 -13.43 -31.18
CA ALA A 71 17.53 -13.79 -30.13
C ALA A 71 16.64 -12.60 -29.77
N THR A 72 15.39 -12.90 -29.41
CA THR A 72 14.44 -11.93 -28.87
C THR A 72 13.72 -12.59 -27.70
N GLU A 73 13.95 -12.08 -26.48
CA GLU A 73 13.37 -12.64 -25.26
C GLU A 73 12.41 -11.63 -24.63
N ARG A 74 11.20 -12.10 -24.30
CA ARG A 74 10.16 -11.30 -23.64
C ARG A 74 10.35 -11.43 -22.14
N ILE A 75 10.56 -10.31 -21.46
CA ILE A 75 10.87 -10.31 -20.03
C ILE A 75 9.60 -9.96 -19.26
N GLU A 76 9.08 -10.93 -18.52
CA GLU A 76 8.02 -10.68 -17.55
C GLU A 76 8.63 -10.04 -16.31
N ARG A 77 8.50 -8.71 -16.21
CA ARG A 77 8.95 -7.93 -15.06
C ARG A 77 8.26 -8.46 -13.79
N ASN A 78 9.04 -8.96 -12.85
CA ASN A 78 8.57 -9.15 -11.47
C ASN A 78 8.18 -7.76 -10.92
N PRO A 79 6.91 -7.50 -10.55
CA PRO A 79 6.47 -6.17 -10.18
C PRO A 79 6.97 -5.71 -8.80
N TRP A 80 7.48 -6.64 -7.99
CA TRP A 80 7.86 -6.42 -6.60
C TRP A 80 9.31 -5.93 -6.43
N LYS A 81 10.12 -5.94 -7.49
CA LYS A 81 11.54 -5.55 -7.46
C LYS A 81 11.81 -4.27 -8.25
N THR A 82 12.57 -3.36 -7.64
CA THR A 82 13.08 -2.11 -8.23
C THR A 82 14.21 -2.36 -9.23
N GLU A 83 15.09 -3.33 -8.95
CA GLU A 83 16.18 -3.78 -9.82
C GLU A 83 16.03 -5.29 -10.10
N GLN A 84 16.45 -5.77 -11.28
CA GLN A 84 16.26 -7.17 -11.69
C GLN A 84 17.45 -7.69 -12.52
N ARG A 85 18.11 -8.73 -12.00
CA ARG A 85 19.24 -9.41 -12.68
C ARG A 85 18.70 -10.37 -13.73
N ILE A 86 18.92 -10.05 -15.00
CA ILE A 86 18.53 -10.87 -16.15
C ILE A 86 19.71 -11.79 -16.53
N VAL A 87 19.43 -13.07 -16.79
CA VAL A 87 20.44 -14.10 -17.14
C VAL A 87 19.98 -14.86 -18.38
N ILE A 88 20.54 -14.50 -19.54
CA ILE A 88 20.23 -15.11 -20.83
C ILE A 88 21.07 -16.40 -20.99
N ARG A 89 20.52 -17.44 -21.63
CA ARG A 89 21.19 -18.74 -21.81
C ARG A 89 21.46 -19.07 -23.27
N ARG A 90 22.60 -19.72 -23.55
CA ARG A 90 23.07 -20.11 -24.90
C ARG A 90 22.05 -20.94 -25.71
N THR A 91 21.10 -21.60 -25.05
CA THR A 91 20.02 -22.39 -25.65
C THR A 91 18.86 -21.58 -26.23
N SER A 92 18.75 -20.27 -25.95
CA SER A 92 17.63 -19.41 -26.39
C SER A 92 17.82 -18.79 -27.79
N LEU A 93 18.96 -19.03 -28.44
CA LEU A 93 19.34 -18.43 -29.72
C LEU A 93 18.93 -19.34 -30.90
N LYS A 94 18.38 -18.75 -31.98
CA LYS A 94 18.16 -19.47 -33.24
C LYS A 94 19.47 -19.53 -34.03
N SER A 95 19.92 -20.74 -34.36
CA SER A 95 21.12 -20.97 -35.15
C SER A 95 20.90 -20.76 -36.65
N ASN A 96 20.66 -19.51 -37.07
CA ASN A 96 20.61 -19.16 -38.49
C ASN A 96 22.03 -18.95 -39.04
N ALA A 97 22.65 -20.02 -39.54
CA ALA A 97 23.96 -19.99 -40.18
C ALA A 97 23.85 -20.28 -41.68
N THR A 98 23.63 -19.24 -42.48
CA THR A 98 23.60 -19.35 -43.95
C THR A 98 24.22 -18.13 -44.62
N SER A 99 25.13 -18.43 -45.55
CA SER A 99 25.80 -17.58 -46.56
C SER A 99 25.08 -16.31 -47.02
N ALA A 100 25.85 -15.22 -47.14
CA ALA A 100 25.50 -14.04 -47.93
C ALA A 100 26.01 -14.14 -49.39
N THR A 101 25.24 -13.57 -50.33
CA THR A 101 25.63 -13.23 -51.71
C THR A 101 24.90 -11.93 -52.12
N ALA A 102 25.41 -11.19 -53.10
CA ALA A 102 25.10 -9.76 -53.28
C ALA A 102 24.50 -9.38 -54.65
N ALA A 103 23.73 -8.27 -54.67
CA ALA A 103 23.39 -7.35 -55.78
C ALA A 103 22.64 -6.15 -55.14
N GLU A 104 23.14 -4.91 -55.17
CA GLU A 104 23.02 -3.86 -56.21
C GLU A 104 21.85 -2.85 -56.00
N HIS A 105 22.02 -1.63 -56.51
CA HIS A 105 21.14 -0.43 -56.41
C HIS A 105 20.40 -0.20 -57.77
N PRO A 106 19.46 0.76 -57.96
CA PRO A 106 19.16 1.96 -57.15
C PRO A 106 17.65 2.29 -56.92
N ASP A 107 17.40 3.45 -56.31
CA ASP A 107 16.30 4.43 -56.40
C ASP A 107 14.85 4.03 -56.80
N GLU A 108 13.88 4.40 -55.96
CA GLU A 108 12.71 5.24 -56.32
C GLU A 108 12.03 5.79 -55.03
N ASP A 109 11.28 6.89 -55.13
CA ASP A 109 10.62 7.60 -54.01
C ASP A 109 9.24 7.02 -53.65
N GLU A 110 8.84 7.06 -52.37
CA GLU A 110 7.48 7.49 -51.97
C GLU A 110 7.36 7.83 -50.47
N ASP A 111 6.30 8.57 -50.12
CA ASP A 111 5.99 9.11 -48.79
C ASP A 111 5.46 8.03 -47.82
N ASP A 112 5.89 8.01 -46.55
CA ASP A 112 4.96 7.66 -45.45
C ASP A 112 5.38 8.28 -44.10
N SER A 113 4.36 8.51 -43.28
CA SER A 113 4.37 9.20 -42.00
C SER A 113 4.62 8.26 -40.81
N CYS A 114 5.51 8.65 -39.89
CA CYS A 114 5.48 8.13 -38.52
C CYS A 114 6.07 9.12 -37.50
N PRO A 115 5.56 9.15 -36.26
CA PRO A 115 6.00 10.09 -35.23
C PRO A 115 7.32 9.65 -34.58
N ALA A 116 8.10 10.63 -34.09
CA ALA A 116 9.36 10.41 -33.39
C ALA A 116 9.20 9.45 -32.18
N SER A 117 9.69 8.22 -32.32
CA SER A 117 9.71 7.22 -31.26
C SER A 117 10.89 7.45 -30.32
N ASN A 118 10.62 7.75 -29.05
CA ASN A 118 11.63 7.81 -27.99
C ASN A 118 12.12 6.40 -27.58
N ASP A 119 12.71 5.66 -28.52
CA ASP A 119 13.56 4.52 -28.21
C ASP A 119 14.94 5.05 -27.77
N VAL A 120 15.58 4.36 -26.81
CA VAL A 120 16.93 4.68 -26.34
C VAL A 120 17.81 3.45 -26.49
N LEU A 121 19.02 3.66 -26.98
CA LEU A 121 19.98 2.61 -27.37
C LEU A 121 21.17 2.55 -26.43
N TYR A 122 21.74 1.34 -26.31
CA TYR A 122 22.83 1.00 -25.41
C TYR A 122 23.80 0.03 -26.08
N HIS A 123 25.09 0.16 -25.77
CA HIS A 123 26.16 -0.72 -26.25
C HIS A 123 26.94 -1.31 -25.07
N CYS A 124 27.27 -2.60 -25.13
CA CYS A 124 28.13 -3.27 -24.15
C CYS A 124 28.84 -4.46 -24.80
N THR A 125 30.10 -4.70 -24.45
CA THR A 125 30.96 -5.72 -25.06
C THR A 125 31.59 -6.60 -23.96
N ILE A 126 30.99 -7.75 -23.68
CA ILE A 126 31.42 -8.68 -22.61
C ILE A 126 31.52 -10.11 -23.20
N PRO A 127 32.52 -10.93 -22.81
CA PRO A 127 32.62 -12.33 -23.25
C PRO A 127 31.37 -13.14 -22.91
N PHE A 128 31.01 -14.03 -23.84
CA PHE A 128 29.64 -14.52 -24.05
C PHE A 128 29.01 -15.32 -22.89
N ASP A 129 29.79 -16.05 -22.10
CA ASP A 129 29.24 -17.11 -21.25
C ASP A 129 28.41 -16.61 -20.04
N HIS A 130 28.64 -15.37 -19.56
CA HIS A 130 27.91 -14.78 -18.43
C HIS A 130 27.59 -13.28 -18.62
N MET A 131 26.63 -12.96 -19.50
CA MET A 131 26.01 -11.62 -19.46
C MET A 131 25.18 -11.45 -18.18
N THR A 132 25.65 -10.60 -17.25
CA THR A 132 24.85 -10.13 -16.12
C THR A 132 24.91 -8.61 -16.02
N TRP A 133 23.73 -7.99 -15.96
CA TRP A 133 23.58 -6.56 -15.77
C TRP A 133 23.16 -6.32 -14.31
N ASP A 134 23.95 -5.55 -13.57
CA ASP A 134 23.72 -5.40 -12.12
C ASP A 134 22.63 -4.37 -11.80
N ARG A 135 22.39 -3.39 -12.69
CA ARG A 135 21.31 -2.40 -12.56
C ARG A 135 20.66 -2.07 -13.90
N MET A 136 19.32 -1.99 -13.91
CA MET A 136 18.52 -1.41 -15.00
C MET A 136 17.31 -0.68 -14.39
N THR A 137 17.19 0.61 -14.66
CA THR A 137 16.13 1.48 -14.12
C THR A 137 15.13 1.86 -15.21
N GLY A 138 14.02 1.12 -15.31
CA GLY A 138 12.95 1.42 -16.29
C GLY A 138 11.97 0.27 -16.54
N ASN A 139 11.10 0.44 -17.54
CA ASN A 139 10.16 -0.60 -17.99
C ASN A 139 10.69 -1.33 -19.24
N VAL A 140 11.75 -2.11 -19.05
CA VAL A 140 12.25 -3.05 -20.07
C VAL A 140 11.21 -4.16 -20.27
N ARG A 141 10.74 -4.35 -21.51
CA ARG A 141 9.72 -5.36 -21.87
C ARG A 141 10.25 -6.47 -22.77
N GLN A 142 11.31 -6.20 -23.52
CA GLN A 142 11.90 -7.09 -24.50
C GLN A 142 13.39 -6.76 -24.64
N ILE A 143 14.23 -7.78 -24.69
CA ILE A 143 15.64 -7.65 -25.07
C ILE A 143 15.83 -8.32 -26.43
N ARG A 144 16.67 -7.71 -27.27
CA ARG A 144 17.04 -8.20 -28.60
C ARG A 144 18.56 -8.27 -28.70
N ILE A 145 19.09 -9.39 -29.17
CA ILE A 145 20.52 -9.59 -29.34
C ILE A 145 20.82 -9.63 -30.84
N TYR A 146 21.91 -8.98 -31.25
CA TYR A 146 22.41 -8.95 -32.61
C TYR A 146 23.91 -9.26 -32.61
N GLU A 147 24.44 -9.78 -33.72
CA GLU A 147 25.86 -10.14 -33.87
C GLU A 147 26.64 -8.96 -34.46
N GLN A 148 27.73 -8.53 -33.80
CA GLN A 148 28.43 -7.29 -34.16
C GLN A 148 29.54 -7.54 -35.21
N PRO A 149 29.70 -6.69 -36.24
CA PRO A 149 30.88 -6.71 -37.11
C PRO A 149 32.14 -6.22 -36.36
N LEU A 150 33.32 -6.70 -36.75
CA LEU A 150 34.57 -6.44 -36.03
C LEU A 150 35.15 -5.03 -36.24
N SER A 151 35.29 -4.28 -35.14
CA SER A 151 36.45 -3.42 -34.75
C SER A 151 36.00 -2.49 -33.59
N TYR A 152 36.81 -2.02 -32.63
CA TYR A 152 38.27 -2.03 -32.43
C TYR A 152 38.68 -2.78 -31.12
N ALA A 153 39.98 -2.76 -30.80
CA ALA A 153 40.55 -3.11 -29.49
C ALA A 153 40.77 -1.82 -28.62
N ILE A 154 41.08 -1.90 -27.32
CA ILE A 154 42.47 -1.96 -26.78
C ILE A 154 42.49 -2.42 -25.29
N SER A 155 43.67 -2.82 -24.80
CA SER A 155 44.06 -3.50 -23.55
C SER A 155 43.55 -3.02 -22.16
N GLY A 156 43.42 -3.98 -21.23
CA GLY A 156 43.44 -3.80 -19.76
C GLY A 156 43.36 -5.14 -18.99
N ILE A 157 44.11 -5.31 -17.88
CA ILE A 157 44.29 -6.57 -17.10
C ILE A 157 44.42 -6.17 -15.59
N PHE A 158 43.77 -6.76 -14.57
CA PHE A 158 44.12 -8.04 -13.90
C PHE A 158 43.10 -8.54 -12.83
N ILE A 159 42.73 -9.82 -12.94
CA ILE A 159 42.40 -10.89 -11.94
C ILE A 159 42.15 -10.55 -10.43
N HIS A 160 40.98 -10.93 -9.90
CA HIS A 160 40.89 -11.90 -8.76
C HIS A 160 39.55 -12.64 -8.57
N GLN A 161 39.62 -13.80 -7.90
CA GLN A 161 38.53 -14.71 -7.49
C GLN A 161 38.41 -14.70 -5.93
N MET A 162 37.59 -15.45 -5.17
CA MET A 162 36.61 -16.54 -5.43
C MET A 162 35.67 -16.73 -4.20
N SER A 163 34.67 -17.64 -4.31
CA SER A 163 33.87 -18.25 -3.22
C SER A 163 32.91 -17.34 -2.43
N CYS A 164 31.78 -17.80 -1.88
CA CYS A 164 31.03 -19.06 -2.02
C CYS A 164 29.53 -18.77 -1.75
N GLY A 165 28.54 -19.65 -1.98
CA GLY A 165 28.55 -21.04 -2.45
C GLY A 165 27.15 -21.45 -2.95
N LEU A 166 26.71 -22.69 -2.70
CA LEU A 166 25.37 -23.20 -3.10
C LEU A 166 24.74 -24.11 -2.03
N SER A 167 23.43 -23.98 -1.82
CA SER A 167 22.57 -24.99 -1.20
C SER A 167 21.31 -25.20 -2.05
N SER A 168 20.53 -26.25 -1.78
CA SER A 168 19.58 -26.84 -2.73
C SER A 168 18.28 -26.05 -2.93
N LYS A 169 17.85 -25.96 -4.19
CA LYS A 169 16.58 -25.31 -4.58
C LYS A 169 15.43 -26.30 -4.42
N ASN A 170 14.39 -25.90 -3.70
CA ASN A 170 13.05 -26.48 -3.84
C ASN A 170 12.09 -25.39 -4.33
N LYS A 171 11.71 -25.44 -5.61
CA LYS A 171 10.69 -24.54 -6.17
C LYS A 171 9.30 -24.96 -5.67
N ARG A 172 8.74 -24.22 -4.70
CA ARG A 172 7.27 -24.16 -4.55
C ARG A 172 6.75 -23.08 -5.48
N SER A 173 5.77 -23.44 -6.31
CA SER A 173 5.10 -22.53 -7.25
C SER A 173 3.98 -21.73 -6.57
N ASP A 174 3.61 -20.61 -7.19
CA ASP A 174 2.67 -19.58 -6.71
C ASP A 174 1.18 -20.03 -6.76
N ALA A 175 0.90 -21.26 -6.34
CA ALA A 175 -0.26 -22.05 -6.79
C ALA A 175 -1.12 -22.68 -5.68
N ASP A 176 -0.92 -22.32 -4.40
CA ASP A 176 -1.46 -23.05 -3.24
C ASP A 176 -2.25 -22.18 -2.25
N HIS A 177 -2.82 -21.06 -2.71
CA HIS A 177 -3.68 -20.18 -1.89
C HIS A 177 -5.14 -20.26 -2.36
N GLN A 178 -6.02 -20.81 -1.50
CA GLN A 178 -7.44 -20.93 -1.82
C GLN A 178 -8.18 -19.56 -1.80
N PRO A 179 -9.19 -19.35 -2.66
CA PRO A 179 -10.00 -18.12 -2.68
C PRO A 179 -10.81 -17.85 -1.40
N LEU A 180 -10.18 -17.19 -0.42
CA LEU A 180 -10.83 -16.73 0.82
C LEU A 180 -12.13 -15.94 0.57
N ARG A 181 -13.04 -16.05 1.53
CA ARG A 181 -14.35 -15.39 1.63
C ARG A 181 -14.28 -14.34 2.72
N ILE A 182 -14.17 -13.08 2.30
CA ILE A 182 -13.74 -11.96 3.13
C ILE A 182 -14.93 -11.05 3.41
N LEU A 183 -15.21 -10.76 4.68
CA LEU A 183 -16.25 -9.83 5.11
C LEU A 183 -15.66 -8.44 5.35
N LEU A 184 -16.24 -7.42 4.72
CA LEU A 184 -16.04 -6.03 5.12
C LEU A 184 -17.14 -5.62 6.09
N THR A 185 -16.74 -5.01 7.20
CA THR A 185 -17.61 -4.67 8.36
C THR A 185 -18.47 -3.42 8.16
N ASN A 186 -18.13 -2.59 7.17
CA ASN A 186 -19.05 -1.67 6.51
C ASN A 186 -18.80 -1.67 4.99
N GLY A 187 -19.78 -1.20 4.21
CA GLY A 187 -19.71 -1.14 2.75
C GLY A 187 -19.88 0.27 2.15
N ARG A 188 -20.13 1.29 2.98
CA ARG A 188 -20.51 2.66 2.57
C ARG A 188 -19.37 3.56 2.10
N PHE A 189 -18.14 3.36 2.58
CA PHE A 189 -17.04 4.29 2.34
C PHE A 189 -16.26 3.99 1.03
N PRO A 190 -15.56 4.99 0.45
CA PRO A 190 -14.66 4.77 -0.67
C PRO A 190 -13.56 3.73 -0.38
N VAL A 191 -13.04 3.69 0.85
CA VAL A 191 -12.05 2.70 1.28
C VAL A 191 -12.59 1.25 1.23
N SER A 192 -13.86 1.04 1.62
CA SER A 192 -14.54 -0.26 1.53
C SER A 192 -14.62 -0.73 0.07
N LEU A 193 -14.99 0.18 -0.84
CA LEU A 193 -15.06 -0.10 -2.28
C LEU A 193 -13.70 -0.41 -2.89
N ASP A 194 -12.67 0.34 -2.51
CA ASP A 194 -11.30 0.12 -2.99
C ASP A 194 -10.78 -1.24 -2.53
N ILE A 195 -10.81 -1.52 -1.22
CA ILE A 195 -10.27 -2.78 -0.70
C ILE A 195 -11.06 -4.01 -1.20
N ALA A 196 -12.39 -3.89 -1.39
CA ALA A 196 -13.19 -4.90 -2.07
C ALA A 196 -12.66 -5.20 -3.49
N ARG A 197 -12.35 -4.14 -4.26
CA ARG A 197 -11.75 -4.28 -5.60
C ARG A 197 -10.36 -4.91 -5.52
N GLN A 198 -9.53 -4.57 -4.53
CA GLN A 198 -8.20 -5.15 -4.35
C GLN A 198 -8.27 -6.65 -3.99
N PHE A 199 -9.14 -7.05 -3.06
CA PHE A 199 -9.38 -8.46 -2.73
C PHE A 199 -9.89 -9.26 -3.93
N LYS A 200 -10.82 -8.71 -4.72
CA LYS A 200 -11.23 -9.35 -5.98
C LYS A 200 -10.10 -9.46 -7.00
N ASN A 201 -9.24 -8.44 -7.13
CA ASN A 201 -8.04 -8.51 -8.00
C ASN A 201 -7.05 -9.59 -7.52
N ALA A 202 -7.04 -9.91 -6.21
CA ALA A 202 -6.24 -10.98 -5.63
C ALA A 202 -6.88 -12.38 -5.73
N GLY A 203 -8.13 -12.48 -6.23
CA GLY A 203 -8.86 -13.73 -6.43
C GLY A 203 -9.85 -14.10 -5.33
N HIS A 204 -9.98 -13.29 -4.28
CA HIS A 204 -10.87 -13.53 -3.15
C HIS A 204 -12.33 -13.13 -3.43
N LYS A 205 -13.26 -13.69 -2.65
CA LYS A 205 -14.70 -13.34 -2.68
C LYS A 205 -15.00 -12.36 -1.57
N VAL A 206 -15.59 -11.21 -1.89
CA VAL A 206 -15.86 -10.15 -0.91
C VAL A 206 -17.35 -10.08 -0.58
N TYR A 207 -17.65 -9.92 0.70
CA TYR A 207 -18.98 -9.74 1.26
C TYR A 207 -19.01 -8.46 2.09
N CYS A 208 -20.18 -7.86 2.30
CA CYS A 208 -20.29 -6.61 3.07
C CYS A 208 -21.52 -6.63 3.99
N VAL A 209 -21.34 -6.27 5.25
CA VAL A 209 -22.45 -5.76 6.07
C VAL A 209 -22.45 -4.23 6.03
N ASP A 210 -23.58 -3.57 6.25
CA ASP A 210 -23.66 -2.13 6.51
C ASP A 210 -24.99 -1.76 7.19
N PRO A 211 -25.04 -0.80 8.13
CA PRO A 211 -26.31 -0.30 8.67
C PRO A 211 -27.23 0.41 7.66
N LEU A 212 -26.71 0.86 6.51
CA LEU A 212 -27.48 1.39 5.39
C LEU A 212 -27.78 0.27 4.38
N GLY A 213 -29.05 0.07 4.01
CA GLY A 213 -29.47 -0.98 3.07
C GLY A 213 -28.96 -0.85 1.63
N TYR A 214 -28.33 0.27 1.27
CA TYR A 214 -27.72 0.54 -0.03
C TYR A 214 -26.30 1.11 0.11
N PRO A 215 -25.31 0.32 0.58
CA PRO A 215 -23.92 0.75 0.65
C PRO A 215 -23.30 0.76 -0.74
N ILE A 216 -22.30 1.61 -1.00
CA ILE A 216 -21.68 1.74 -2.32
C ILE A 216 -21.10 0.41 -2.86
N CYS A 217 -20.60 -0.46 -1.96
CA CYS A 217 -20.10 -1.79 -2.34
C CYS A 217 -21.18 -2.71 -2.95
N LYS A 218 -22.48 -2.54 -2.60
CA LYS A 218 -23.60 -3.32 -3.15
C LYS A 218 -23.78 -3.13 -4.67
N PHE A 219 -23.24 -2.05 -5.21
CA PHE A 219 -23.30 -1.70 -6.63
C PHE A 219 -22.00 -2.04 -7.36
N SER A 220 -20.98 -2.53 -6.65
CA SER A 220 -19.72 -2.95 -7.24
C SER A 220 -19.74 -4.42 -7.61
N ARG A 221 -19.22 -4.74 -8.80
CA ARG A 221 -18.86 -6.09 -9.23
C ARG A 221 -17.75 -6.71 -8.36
N ALA A 222 -17.15 -5.96 -7.43
CA ALA A 222 -16.22 -6.47 -6.43
C ALA A 222 -16.91 -7.24 -5.29
N SER A 223 -18.13 -6.83 -4.90
CA SER A 223 -18.92 -7.54 -3.89
C SER A 223 -19.65 -8.73 -4.50
N VAL A 224 -19.78 -9.81 -3.74
CA VAL A 224 -20.55 -11.01 -4.07
C VAL A 224 -21.97 -10.92 -3.48
N ALA A 225 -22.09 -10.40 -2.26
CA ALA A 225 -23.36 -10.10 -1.61
C ALA A 225 -23.18 -9.05 -0.51
N SER A 226 -24.28 -8.39 -0.13
CA SER A 226 -24.30 -7.47 1.01
C SER A 226 -25.61 -7.57 1.79
N ALA A 227 -25.53 -7.48 3.11
CA ALA A 227 -26.67 -7.49 4.02
C ALA A 227 -26.77 -6.15 4.78
N GLN A 228 -28.00 -5.76 5.12
CA GLN A 228 -28.22 -4.69 6.08
C GLN A 228 -28.18 -5.27 7.51
N VAL A 229 -27.57 -4.55 8.44
CA VAL A 229 -27.43 -4.94 9.85
C VAL A 229 -27.87 -3.81 10.77
N PRO A 230 -28.06 -4.04 12.09
CA PRO A 230 -28.19 -2.97 13.08
C PRO A 230 -26.98 -2.03 13.05
N ALA A 231 -27.14 -0.79 13.52
CA ALA A 231 -25.99 0.10 13.74
C ALA A 231 -25.31 -0.27 15.07
N PRO A 232 -23.99 -0.56 15.11
CA PRO A 232 -23.31 -0.91 16.36
C PRO A 232 -23.32 0.21 17.41
N HIS A 233 -23.45 1.47 16.98
CA HIS A 233 -23.64 2.62 17.87
C HIS A 233 -25.04 2.65 18.53
N ASP A 234 -26.05 2.06 17.89
CA ASP A 234 -27.45 2.05 18.39
C ASP A 234 -27.75 0.75 19.18
N ASP A 235 -27.25 -0.41 18.71
CA ASP A 235 -27.28 -1.71 19.42
C ASP A 235 -26.09 -2.59 18.97
N SER A 236 -25.01 -2.53 19.75
CA SER A 236 -23.79 -3.31 19.57
C SER A 236 -24.05 -4.82 19.56
N ARG A 237 -24.87 -5.31 20.49
CA ARG A 237 -25.18 -6.75 20.64
C ARG A 237 -26.04 -7.29 19.50
N ALA A 238 -26.90 -6.48 18.90
CA ALA A 238 -27.61 -6.86 17.68
C ALA A 238 -26.70 -6.79 16.44
N TYR A 239 -25.77 -5.83 16.35
CA TYR A 239 -24.76 -5.81 15.29
C TYR A 239 -23.86 -7.05 15.33
N VAL A 240 -23.28 -7.37 16.49
CA VAL A 240 -22.44 -8.56 16.71
C VAL A 240 -23.16 -9.85 16.30
N ARG A 241 -24.41 -10.06 16.78
CA ARG A 241 -25.22 -11.23 16.38
C ARG A 241 -25.49 -11.28 14.87
N ALA A 242 -25.77 -10.14 14.23
CA ALA A 242 -25.99 -10.08 12.79
C ALA A 242 -24.69 -10.39 11.99
N VAL A 243 -23.53 -9.92 12.45
CA VAL A 243 -22.22 -10.27 11.87
C VAL A 243 -21.93 -11.76 12.02
N LYS A 244 -22.15 -12.34 13.20
CA LYS A 244 -22.01 -13.79 13.46
C LYS A 244 -22.89 -14.63 12.54
N GLU A 245 -24.14 -14.25 12.31
CA GLU A 245 -25.01 -14.98 11.38
C GLU A 245 -24.56 -14.82 9.91
N MET A 246 -24.06 -13.65 9.51
CA MET A 246 -23.46 -13.47 8.17
C MET A 246 -22.17 -14.29 7.98
N ILE A 247 -21.36 -14.48 9.02
CA ILE A 247 -20.19 -15.37 9.00
C ILE A 247 -20.61 -16.81 8.69
N ARG A 248 -21.70 -17.29 9.31
CA ARG A 248 -22.26 -18.63 9.09
C ARG A 248 -22.85 -18.79 7.68
N ILE A 249 -23.77 -17.90 7.29
CA ILE A 249 -24.46 -17.96 5.99
C ILE A 249 -23.46 -17.82 4.82
N TRP A 250 -22.54 -16.86 4.91
CA TRP A 250 -21.56 -16.61 3.86
C TRP A 250 -20.25 -17.37 4.03
N LYS A 251 -20.12 -18.26 5.03
CA LYS A 251 -18.92 -19.05 5.32
C LYS A 251 -17.65 -18.19 5.21
N ILE A 252 -17.57 -17.18 6.08
CA ILE A 252 -16.49 -16.19 6.06
C ILE A 252 -15.22 -16.79 6.67
N ASP A 253 -14.09 -16.54 6.01
CA ASP A 253 -12.76 -17.00 6.41
C ASP A 253 -11.95 -15.88 7.10
N LEU A 254 -12.28 -14.61 6.81
CA LEU A 254 -11.54 -13.42 7.28
C LEU A 254 -12.48 -12.20 7.38
N ILE A 255 -12.39 -11.44 8.47
CA ILE A 255 -13.17 -10.21 8.71
C ILE A 255 -12.21 -9.03 8.67
N ILE A 256 -12.49 -8.05 7.82
CA ILE A 256 -11.69 -6.84 7.65
C ILE A 256 -12.47 -5.65 8.25
N PRO A 257 -12.05 -5.14 9.42
CA PRO A 257 -12.60 -3.91 9.95
C PRO A 257 -12.34 -2.75 9.01
N ILE A 258 -13.29 -1.82 8.85
CA ILE A 258 -13.12 -0.64 8.00
C ILE A 258 -13.13 0.63 8.85
N HIS A 259 -14.23 0.91 9.56
CA HIS A 259 -14.31 2.02 10.50
C HIS A 259 -14.27 1.50 11.95
N GLU A 260 -15.06 2.06 12.86
CA GLU A 260 -14.93 1.85 14.30
C GLU A 260 -15.89 0.79 14.82
N GLU A 261 -16.64 0.14 13.92
CA GLU A 261 -17.22 -1.18 14.17
C GLU A 261 -16.16 -2.25 14.55
N ILE A 262 -14.86 -1.97 14.35
CA ILE A 262 -13.75 -2.78 14.88
C ILE A 262 -13.78 -2.95 16.40
N PHE A 263 -14.12 -1.90 17.17
CA PHE A 263 -14.10 -1.95 18.63
C PHE A 263 -15.18 -2.91 19.14
N TYR A 264 -16.41 -2.71 18.67
CA TYR A 264 -17.56 -3.57 18.98
C TYR A 264 -17.40 -5.05 18.54
N LEU A 265 -16.47 -5.36 17.62
CA LEU A 265 -16.14 -6.73 17.22
C LEU A 265 -14.96 -7.31 18.01
N ALA A 266 -13.95 -6.51 18.35
CA ALA A 266 -12.84 -6.94 19.20
C ALA A 266 -13.26 -7.14 20.67
N ASP A 267 -14.28 -6.41 21.10
CA ASP A 267 -14.91 -6.42 22.44
C ASP A 267 -16.11 -7.38 22.54
N SER A 268 -16.32 -8.24 21.54
CA SER A 268 -17.59 -8.98 21.39
C SER A 268 -17.69 -10.28 22.19
N ASP A 269 -16.58 -10.75 22.79
CA ASP A 269 -16.37 -12.09 23.37
C ASP A 269 -16.76 -13.29 22.45
N GLU A 270 -17.08 -13.04 21.18
CA GLU A 270 -17.58 -14.04 20.25
C GLU A 270 -16.44 -14.77 19.52
N PRO A 271 -16.11 -16.03 19.85
CA PRO A 271 -14.87 -16.66 19.38
C PRO A 271 -14.82 -16.83 17.86
N ASP A 272 -15.98 -17.00 17.21
CA ASP A 272 -16.09 -17.13 15.75
C ASP A 272 -15.82 -15.80 15.02
N ILE A 273 -16.07 -14.66 15.67
CA ILE A 273 -15.67 -13.33 15.20
C ILE A 273 -14.18 -13.12 15.47
N LEU A 274 -13.75 -13.28 16.73
CA LEU A 274 -12.40 -12.97 17.18
C LEU A 274 -11.33 -13.79 16.43
N ALA A 275 -11.58 -15.09 16.18
CA ALA A 275 -10.66 -15.96 15.43
C ALA A 275 -10.49 -15.58 13.93
N ARG A 276 -11.30 -14.66 13.40
CA ARG A 276 -11.26 -14.18 12.01
C ARG A 276 -11.02 -12.68 11.88
N LEU A 277 -10.98 -11.94 12.98
CA LEU A 277 -10.91 -10.48 12.95
C LEU A 277 -9.48 -10.01 12.67
N PHE A 278 -9.28 -9.26 11.58
CA PHE A 278 -7.99 -8.67 11.23
C PHE A 278 -7.75 -7.37 12.02
N ALA A 279 -7.60 -7.51 13.34
CA ALA A 279 -7.44 -6.42 14.31
C ALA A 279 -6.44 -6.78 15.42
N PRO A 280 -5.83 -5.78 16.08
CA PRO A 280 -5.21 -5.97 17.40
C PRO A 280 -6.23 -6.50 18.42
N PRO A 281 -5.79 -7.18 19.50
CA PRO A 281 -6.67 -7.49 20.63
C PRO A 281 -7.22 -6.20 21.25
N PHE A 282 -8.43 -6.26 21.82
CA PHE A 282 -9.19 -5.07 22.23
C PHE A 282 -8.40 -4.10 23.13
N HIS A 283 -7.63 -4.60 24.10
CA HIS A 283 -6.78 -3.74 24.94
C HIS A 283 -5.76 -2.91 24.13
N LEU A 284 -5.00 -3.55 23.23
CA LEU A 284 -4.04 -2.83 22.38
C LEU A 284 -4.75 -1.90 21.40
N LEU A 285 -5.93 -2.30 20.89
CA LEU A 285 -6.78 -1.48 20.04
C LEU A 285 -7.26 -0.19 20.76
N LEU A 286 -7.57 -0.27 22.06
CA LEU A 286 -7.89 0.88 22.91
C LEU A 286 -6.67 1.81 23.09
N ARG A 287 -5.53 1.28 23.56
CA ARG A 287 -4.30 2.08 23.77
C ARG A 287 -3.81 2.76 22.48
N LEU A 288 -3.99 2.13 21.32
CA LEU A 288 -3.64 2.71 20.01
C LEU A 288 -4.60 3.79 19.49
N HIS A 289 -5.81 3.93 20.05
CA HIS A 289 -6.82 4.92 19.59
C HIS A 289 -7.06 6.05 20.60
N HIS A 290 -6.89 5.77 21.90
CA HIS A 290 -6.96 6.77 22.96
C HIS A 290 -5.67 7.61 22.97
N LYS A 291 -5.72 8.83 22.43
CA LYS A 291 -4.51 9.63 22.09
C LYS A 291 -3.49 9.82 23.22
N PHE A 292 -3.91 9.91 24.48
CA PHE A 292 -2.98 10.05 25.61
C PHE A 292 -2.22 8.74 25.88
N GLU A 293 -2.93 7.62 26.02
CA GLU A 293 -2.35 6.26 26.13
C GLU A 293 -1.51 5.87 24.91
N PHE A 294 -1.86 6.35 23.71
CA PHE A 294 -0.99 6.23 22.54
C PHE A 294 0.33 6.99 22.75
N SER A 295 0.29 8.21 23.28
CA SER A 295 1.49 8.98 23.62
C SER A 295 2.32 8.27 24.71
N LYS A 296 1.69 7.83 25.81
CA LYS A 296 2.36 7.07 26.89
C LYS A 296 3.04 5.81 26.31
N LEU A 297 2.29 4.97 25.59
CA LEU A 297 2.81 3.76 24.94
C LEU A 297 3.99 4.04 24.01
N THR A 298 4.03 5.21 23.37
CA THR A 298 5.11 5.62 22.48
C THR A 298 6.36 6.07 23.26
N GLN A 299 6.18 6.77 24.39
CA GLN A 299 7.26 7.12 25.31
C GLN A 299 7.82 5.88 26.01
N ASP A 300 6.95 4.98 26.48
CA ASP A 300 7.28 3.72 27.16
C ASP A 300 8.26 2.85 26.32
N ILE A 301 8.11 2.86 24.99
CA ILE A 301 8.98 2.11 24.04
C ILE A 301 10.18 2.93 23.50
N GLY A 302 10.43 4.12 24.02
CA GLY A 302 11.58 4.96 23.63
C GLY A 302 11.50 5.50 22.20
N LEU A 303 10.34 6.01 21.80
CA LEU A 303 10.12 6.71 20.53
C LEU A 303 9.66 8.16 20.73
N ASP A 304 10.08 9.02 19.82
CA ASP A 304 9.79 10.45 19.85
C ASP A 304 8.30 10.73 19.58
N VAL A 305 7.68 11.52 20.44
CA VAL A 305 6.25 11.89 20.40
C VAL A 305 6.07 13.22 21.15
N PRO A 306 5.14 14.11 20.75
CA PRO A 306 5.03 15.43 21.38
C PRO A 306 4.62 15.32 22.85
N GLU A 307 5.05 16.27 23.69
CA GLU A 307 4.69 16.24 25.12
C GLU A 307 3.16 16.33 25.29
N ALA A 308 2.61 15.54 26.21
CA ALA A 308 1.17 15.37 26.36
C ALA A 308 0.74 15.19 27.81
N HIS A 309 -0.35 15.88 28.18
CA HIS A 309 -0.97 15.83 29.50
C HIS A 309 -2.43 15.34 29.36
N LEU A 310 -2.91 14.56 30.34
CA LEU A 310 -4.31 14.13 30.41
C LEU A 310 -5.10 15.13 31.26
N CYS A 311 -6.16 15.70 30.70
CA CYS A 311 -7.00 16.69 31.37
C CYS A 311 -8.42 16.13 31.57
N THR A 312 -8.74 15.83 32.81
CA THR A 312 -10.06 15.41 33.31
C THR A 312 -10.88 16.59 33.87
N SER A 313 -10.21 17.71 34.20
CA SER A 313 -10.83 18.95 34.68
C SER A 313 -10.29 20.18 33.93
N MET A 314 -10.92 21.35 34.12
CA MET A 314 -10.37 22.63 33.65
C MET A 314 -9.18 23.09 34.49
N ASP A 315 -9.10 22.69 35.77
CA ASP A 315 -7.96 23.00 36.64
C ASP A 315 -6.69 22.24 36.20
N ASP A 316 -6.85 21.05 35.59
CA ASP A 316 -5.74 20.30 34.98
C ASP A 316 -5.13 21.09 33.81
N VAL A 317 -5.98 21.76 33.00
CA VAL A 317 -5.53 22.62 31.88
C VAL A 317 -4.88 23.91 32.40
N LEU A 318 -5.41 24.48 33.49
CA LEU A 318 -4.87 25.69 34.11
C LEU A 318 -3.52 25.47 34.81
N GLN A 319 -3.19 24.23 35.16
CA GLN A 319 -1.89 23.84 35.74
C GLN A 319 -0.80 23.59 34.70
N ILE A 320 -1.12 23.59 33.40
CA ILE A 320 -0.13 23.36 32.34
C ILE A 320 0.86 24.54 32.30
N PRO A 321 2.19 24.28 32.31
CA PRO A 321 3.22 25.31 32.17
C PRO A 321 3.29 25.83 30.74
N MET A 322 2.33 26.68 30.35
CA MET A 322 2.18 27.23 28.99
C MET A 322 3.41 27.97 28.50
N ASP A 323 4.26 28.49 29.40
CA ASP A 323 5.53 29.13 29.08
C ASP A 323 6.56 28.17 28.44
N ARG A 324 6.41 26.86 28.63
CA ARG A 324 7.24 25.83 27.96
C ARG A 324 6.87 25.60 26.49
N TYR A 325 5.68 26.04 26.05
CA TYR A 325 5.12 25.72 24.73
C TYR A 325 4.89 27.00 23.90
N PRO A 326 5.93 27.55 23.25
CA PRO A 326 5.84 28.86 22.58
C PRO A 326 4.80 28.88 21.44
N ASP A 327 4.70 27.82 20.65
CA ASP A 327 3.67 27.65 19.61
C ASP A 327 2.30 27.23 20.18
N GLY A 328 2.22 26.89 21.48
CA GLY A 328 1.00 26.54 22.19
C GLY A 328 0.73 25.04 22.30
N ILE A 329 -0.53 24.70 22.57
CA ILE A 329 -1.01 23.33 22.81
C ILE A 329 -2.30 23.05 22.04
N ALA A 330 -2.42 21.85 21.49
CA ALA A 330 -3.65 21.24 20.99
C ALA A 330 -4.38 20.53 22.15
N LEU A 331 -5.40 21.18 22.72
CA LEU A 331 -6.34 20.54 23.62
C LEU A 331 -7.45 19.88 22.79
N LYS A 332 -7.59 18.56 22.85
CA LYS A 332 -8.48 17.77 21.97
C LYS A 332 -9.05 16.51 22.67
N PRO A 333 -10.22 15.97 22.28
CA PRO A 333 -10.77 14.78 22.94
C PRO A 333 -9.92 13.54 22.69
N VAL A 334 -9.74 12.70 23.72
CA VAL A 334 -8.90 11.48 23.62
C VAL A 334 -9.36 10.54 22.50
N PHE A 335 -10.68 10.35 22.34
CA PHE A 335 -11.32 9.60 21.24
C PHE A 335 -11.82 10.50 20.08
N GLY A 336 -11.45 11.79 20.08
CA GLY A 336 -11.89 12.76 19.05
C GLY A 336 -11.42 12.44 17.63
N ARG A 337 -12.10 12.97 16.62
CA ARG A 337 -11.97 12.57 15.20
C ARG A 337 -12.01 13.80 14.28
N ALA A 338 -11.31 13.75 13.14
CA ALA A 338 -11.38 14.76 12.07
C ALA A 338 -11.37 16.22 12.59
N SER A 339 -10.38 16.55 13.42
CA SER A 339 -10.21 17.85 14.11
C SER A 339 -11.40 18.36 14.95
N THR A 340 -12.43 17.55 15.18
CA THR A 340 -13.62 17.94 15.97
C THR A 340 -13.25 18.08 17.44
N GLY A 341 -13.51 19.26 18.02
CA GLY A 341 -13.17 19.58 19.41
C GLY A 341 -11.70 19.94 19.65
N VAL A 342 -10.89 20.15 18.60
CA VAL A 342 -9.51 20.65 18.76
C VAL A 342 -9.52 22.15 19.06
N HIS A 343 -8.91 22.53 20.17
CA HIS A 343 -8.67 23.91 20.59
C HIS A 343 -7.16 24.18 20.61
N HIS A 344 -6.72 25.18 19.86
CA HIS A 344 -5.34 25.69 19.93
C HIS A 344 -5.26 26.72 21.06
N LEU A 345 -4.53 26.38 22.12
CA LEU A 345 -4.31 27.25 23.28
C LEU A 345 -2.90 27.87 23.16
N HIS A 346 -2.81 29.20 23.18
CA HIS A 346 -1.53 29.92 23.13
C HIS A 346 -1.13 30.50 24.49
N PRO A 347 0.17 30.65 24.77
CA PRO A 347 0.64 31.31 25.98
C PRO A 347 0.06 32.73 26.13
N GLY A 348 -0.40 33.07 27.33
CA GLY A 348 -0.98 34.39 27.64
C GLY A 348 -2.37 34.67 27.05
N GLN A 349 -2.96 33.75 26.28
CA GLN A 349 -4.34 33.90 25.79
C GLN A 349 -5.36 33.24 26.75
N PRO A 350 -6.59 33.78 26.87
CA PRO A 350 -7.60 33.21 27.75
C PRO A 350 -8.15 31.88 27.21
N ILE A 351 -8.13 30.84 28.03
CA ILE A 351 -8.71 29.52 27.69
C ILE A 351 -10.23 29.65 27.46
N PRO A 352 -10.80 29.06 26.39
CA PRO A 352 -12.24 29.08 26.15
C PRO A 352 -13.03 28.40 27.29
N LYS A 353 -13.99 29.11 27.87
CA LYS A 353 -14.75 28.64 29.05
C LYS A 353 -15.75 27.50 28.78
N ASN A 354 -16.04 27.20 27.52
CA ASN A 354 -17.11 26.28 27.11
C ASN A 354 -16.57 24.95 26.55
N ILE A 355 -15.32 24.58 26.85
CA ILE A 355 -14.77 23.28 26.47
C ILE A 355 -15.36 22.23 27.43
N PRO A 356 -15.99 21.14 26.93
CA PRO A 356 -16.75 20.20 27.77
C PRO A 356 -15.83 19.17 28.45
N ILE A 357 -14.91 19.64 29.31
CA ILE A 357 -13.96 18.79 30.03
C ILE A 357 -14.62 18.19 31.27
N SER A 358 -14.52 16.87 31.43
CA SER A 358 -14.92 16.14 32.63
C SER A 358 -14.16 14.80 32.71
N PRO A 359 -14.17 14.09 33.85
CA PRO A 359 -13.67 12.71 33.92
C PRO A 359 -14.38 11.75 32.95
N SER A 360 -15.62 12.09 32.56
CA SER A 360 -16.42 11.37 31.56
C SER A 360 -16.22 11.85 30.10
N ASN A 361 -15.42 12.90 29.87
CA ASN A 361 -15.00 13.36 28.55
C ASN A 361 -13.58 13.95 28.62
N PRO A 362 -12.56 13.13 28.95
CA PRO A 362 -11.21 13.60 29.13
C PRO A 362 -10.61 14.11 27.81
N GLN A 363 -9.78 15.14 27.93
CA GLN A 363 -9.03 15.73 26.83
C GLN A 363 -7.55 15.36 26.95
N ILE A 364 -6.85 15.25 25.82
CA ILE A 364 -5.39 15.33 25.78
C ILE A 364 -5.00 16.77 25.49
N ALA A 365 -4.11 17.34 26.30
CA ALA A 365 -3.41 18.58 26.01
C ALA A 365 -2.02 18.23 25.47
N GLN A 366 -1.88 18.25 24.14
CA GLN A 366 -0.65 17.89 23.44
C GLN A 366 0.07 19.14 22.92
N GLU A 367 1.40 19.16 22.98
CA GLU A 367 2.26 20.17 22.37
C GLU A 367 1.87 20.47 20.90
N TRP A 368 1.80 21.76 20.55
CA TRP A 368 1.50 22.18 19.17
C TRP A 368 2.77 22.27 18.34
N LEU A 369 3.11 21.19 17.62
CA LEU A 369 4.24 21.21 16.69
C LEU A 369 3.93 21.96 15.39
N VAL A 370 4.91 22.69 14.89
CA VAL A 370 4.88 23.39 13.60
C VAL A 370 5.82 22.69 12.61
N GLY A 371 5.29 22.18 11.51
CA GLY A 371 6.07 21.38 10.55
C GLY A 371 5.28 20.85 9.36
N ASP A 372 5.94 20.06 8.51
CA ASP A 372 5.33 19.42 7.34
C ASP A 372 4.46 18.24 7.77
N ARG A 373 3.20 18.19 7.31
CA ARG A 373 2.21 17.19 7.75
C ARG A 373 2.17 15.97 6.82
N TYR A 374 2.27 14.77 7.39
CA TYR A 374 2.12 13.51 6.66
C TYR A 374 1.10 12.59 7.32
N CYS A 375 0.32 11.92 6.50
CA CYS A 375 -0.45 10.76 6.92
C CYS A 375 0.25 9.48 6.44
N SER A 376 0.09 8.42 7.21
CA SER A 376 0.56 7.08 6.87
C SER A 376 -0.56 6.05 6.93
N TYR A 377 -0.36 4.92 6.27
CA TYR A 377 -1.22 3.75 6.39
C TYR A 377 -0.37 2.49 6.20
N SER A 378 -0.56 1.49 7.07
CA SER A 378 0.24 0.27 7.09
C SER A 378 -0.59 -0.98 7.42
N ILE A 379 -0.10 -2.13 6.97
CA ILE A 379 -0.62 -3.46 7.31
C ILE A 379 0.42 -4.17 8.17
N VAL A 380 0.00 -4.64 9.34
CA VAL A 380 0.80 -5.45 10.26
C VAL A 380 0.27 -6.88 10.25
N ARG A 381 1.17 -7.86 10.30
CA ARG A 381 0.82 -9.29 10.32
C ARG A 381 1.81 -10.07 11.18
N GLY A 382 1.37 -10.54 12.34
CA GLY A 382 2.22 -11.23 13.32
C GLY A 382 3.40 -10.38 13.81
N GLY A 383 3.18 -9.09 14.10
CA GLY A 383 4.22 -8.14 14.51
C GLY A 383 5.17 -7.68 13.39
N GLN A 384 4.97 -8.10 12.14
CA GLN A 384 5.75 -7.65 10.99
C GLN A 384 4.97 -6.64 10.14
N VAL A 385 5.61 -5.54 9.73
CA VAL A 385 5.01 -4.56 8.83
C VAL A 385 5.11 -5.06 7.38
N GLU A 386 4.01 -5.55 6.83
CA GLU A 386 3.95 -6.13 5.48
C GLU A 386 3.87 -5.06 4.39
N ALA A 387 3.17 -3.95 4.67
CA ALA A 387 2.97 -2.84 3.73
C ALA A 387 2.91 -1.50 4.47
N THR A 388 3.46 -0.44 3.88
CA THR A 388 3.44 0.93 4.41
C THR A 388 3.40 1.93 3.26
N GLY A 389 2.55 2.94 3.39
CA GLY A 389 2.39 4.04 2.44
C GLY A 389 2.27 5.35 3.19
N CYS A 390 2.86 6.40 2.62
CA CYS A 390 2.90 7.75 3.19
C CYS A 390 2.45 8.76 2.14
N TYR A 391 1.77 9.82 2.56
CA TYR A 391 1.38 10.95 1.73
C TYR A 391 1.38 12.26 2.53
N PRO A 392 1.81 13.40 1.94
CA PRO A 392 1.68 14.70 2.57
C PRO A 392 0.22 15.19 2.57
N VAL A 393 -0.16 15.96 3.58
CA VAL A 393 -1.50 16.55 3.70
C VAL A 393 -1.58 17.83 2.86
N LEU A 394 -2.19 17.75 1.67
CA LEU A 394 -2.15 18.82 0.66
C LEU A 394 -3.50 19.50 0.36
N ASP A 395 -4.51 18.76 -0.11
CA ASP A 395 -5.89 19.26 -0.26
C ASP A 395 -6.75 18.64 0.85
N THR A 396 -7.51 19.45 1.59
CA THR A 396 -8.34 19.04 2.74
C THR A 396 -9.75 19.62 2.65
N ILE A 397 -10.74 18.94 3.25
CA ILE A 397 -12.14 19.44 3.30
C ILE A 397 -12.31 20.51 4.39
N ASP A 398 -11.57 20.36 5.48
CA ASP A 398 -11.79 20.97 6.80
C ASP A 398 -10.48 21.49 7.43
N GLY A 399 -9.40 21.57 6.65
CA GLY A 399 -8.05 21.92 7.10
C GLY A 399 -7.17 20.72 7.48
N SER A 400 -7.71 19.52 7.69
CA SER A 400 -6.96 18.32 8.11
C SER A 400 -7.26 17.05 7.29
N SER A 401 -8.54 16.71 7.08
CA SER A 401 -9.00 15.52 6.35
C SER A 401 -8.64 15.60 4.88
N SER A 402 -7.53 14.94 4.50
CA SER A 402 -7.05 15.00 3.11
C SER A 402 -7.95 14.24 2.13
N VAL A 403 -8.12 14.82 0.94
CA VAL A 403 -8.90 14.27 -0.18
C VAL A 403 -8.08 13.99 -1.45
N PHE A 404 -6.79 14.37 -1.44
CA PHE A 404 -5.82 14.13 -2.50
C PHE A 404 -4.63 13.35 -1.95
N PHE A 405 -4.45 12.11 -2.44
CA PHE A 405 -3.49 11.15 -1.91
C PHE A 405 -2.35 11.01 -2.90
N GLN A 406 -1.24 11.73 -2.70
CA GLN A 406 0.00 11.58 -3.46
C GLN A 406 0.99 10.72 -2.67
N GLN A 407 1.36 9.56 -3.22
CA GLN A 407 2.39 8.70 -2.63
C GLN A 407 3.70 9.49 -2.48
N LYS A 408 4.24 9.60 -1.26
CA LYS A 408 5.63 9.97 -1.00
C LYS A 408 6.37 8.75 -0.43
N PHE A 409 7.64 8.58 -0.79
CA PHE A 409 8.56 7.77 0.01
C PHE A 409 9.40 8.71 0.86
N HIS A 410 9.39 8.51 2.17
CA HIS A 410 9.97 9.40 3.16
C HIS A 410 10.47 8.52 4.31
N PRO A 411 11.79 8.21 4.36
CA PRO A 411 12.33 7.15 5.22
C PRO A 411 11.98 7.28 6.72
N PRO A 412 12.04 8.47 7.36
CA PRO A 412 11.72 8.61 8.78
C PRO A 412 10.36 8.02 9.18
N VAL A 413 9.29 8.29 8.42
CA VAL A 413 7.96 7.69 8.67
C VAL A 413 7.97 6.15 8.55
N TYR A 414 8.72 5.58 7.61
CA TYR A 414 8.77 4.11 7.44
C TYR A 414 9.57 3.47 8.57
N GLU A 415 10.73 4.03 8.90
CA GLU A 415 11.61 3.58 9.99
C GLU A 415 10.92 3.71 11.36
N TYR A 416 10.20 4.81 11.59
CA TYR A 416 9.39 5.02 12.79
C TYR A 416 8.33 3.92 12.95
N ILE A 417 7.51 3.68 11.92
CA ILE A 417 6.45 2.66 11.95
C ILE A 417 7.05 1.26 12.18
N GLN A 418 8.18 0.95 11.55
CA GLN A 418 8.87 -0.32 11.76
C GLN A 418 9.40 -0.48 13.19
N ARG A 419 10.01 0.56 13.79
CA ARG A 419 10.43 0.54 15.20
C ARG A 419 9.23 0.39 16.14
N PHE A 420 8.20 1.21 15.95
CA PHE A 420 6.97 1.20 16.77
C PHE A 420 6.32 -0.19 16.79
N VAL A 421 6.04 -0.76 15.61
CA VAL A 421 5.39 -2.08 15.51
C VAL A 421 6.27 -3.21 16.04
N SER A 422 7.59 -3.11 15.91
CA SER A 422 8.52 -4.14 16.42
C SER A 422 8.71 -4.13 17.94
N ALA A 423 8.32 -3.05 18.62
CA ALA A 423 8.36 -2.93 20.08
C ALA A 423 7.07 -3.39 20.77
N LEU A 424 6.00 -3.63 20.01
CA LEU A 424 4.69 -4.06 20.54
C LEU A 424 4.54 -5.60 20.56
N PRO A 425 3.66 -6.14 21.43
CA PRO A 425 3.23 -7.54 21.37
C PRO A 425 2.74 -7.92 19.95
N PRO A 426 3.13 -9.08 19.38
CA PRO A 426 2.81 -9.41 17.99
C PRO A 426 1.31 -9.48 17.67
N PHE A 427 0.81 -8.52 16.89
CA PHE A 427 -0.58 -8.46 16.42
C PHE A 427 -0.67 -8.56 14.89
N SER A 428 -1.90 -8.65 14.36
CA SER A 428 -2.19 -8.48 12.93
C SER A 428 -3.31 -7.45 12.77
N GLY A 429 -3.24 -6.57 11.78
CA GLY A 429 -4.25 -5.52 11.62
C GLY A 429 -3.83 -4.38 10.70
N GLN A 430 -4.57 -3.29 10.81
CA GLN A 430 -4.36 -2.04 10.08
C GLN A 430 -3.90 -0.98 11.08
N ILE A 431 -2.91 -0.17 10.70
CA ILE A 431 -2.44 0.94 11.54
C ILE A 431 -2.06 2.13 10.68
N ALA A 432 -2.52 3.31 11.08
CA ALA A 432 -2.25 4.58 10.42
C ALA A 432 -1.84 5.61 11.47
N PHE A 433 -0.93 6.50 11.11
CA PHE A 433 -0.46 7.59 11.96
C PHE A 433 -0.47 8.89 11.17
N ASP A 434 -0.90 9.95 11.84
CA ASP A 434 -0.71 11.33 11.37
C ASP A 434 0.53 11.91 12.07
N PHE A 435 1.44 12.45 11.28
CA PHE A 435 2.77 12.93 11.70
C PHE A 435 2.98 14.41 11.38
N ILE A 436 3.84 15.05 12.15
CA ILE A 436 4.44 16.35 11.87
C ILE A 436 5.97 16.17 11.80
N GLU A 437 6.58 16.61 10.68
CA GLU A 437 8.04 16.69 10.48
C GLU A 437 8.50 18.10 10.87
N THR A 438 9.25 18.22 11.97
CA THR A 438 9.85 19.48 12.45
C THR A 438 11.32 19.56 12.02
N ALA A 439 12.09 20.52 12.56
CA ALA A 439 13.55 20.54 12.38
C ALA A 439 14.26 19.38 13.13
N ASP A 440 13.62 18.81 14.15
CA ASP A 440 14.22 17.90 15.12
C ASP A 440 13.90 16.42 14.83
N GLY A 441 12.79 16.14 14.13
CA GLY A 441 12.37 14.77 13.84
C GLY A 441 10.97 14.63 13.24
N ILE A 442 10.45 13.40 13.32
CA ILE A 442 9.12 13.01 12.85
C ILE A 442 8.28 12.55 14.05
N PHE A 443 7.18 13.24 14.33
CA PHE A 443 6.42 13.06 15.57
C PHE A 443 4.96 12.68 15.26
N PRO A 444 4.44 11.53 15.71
CA PRO A 444 3.05 11.17 15.52
C PRO A 444 2.14 11.93 16.50
N ILE A 445 1.07 12.56 16.00
CA ILE A 445 0.11 13.31 16.81
C ILE A 445 -1.15 12.50 17.16
N GLU A 446 -1.40 11.41 16.43
CA GLU A 446 -2.39 10.37 16.76
C GLU A 446 -2.14 9.08 15.96
N CYS A 447 -2.72 7.98 16.43
CA CYS A 447 -2.79 6.69 15.76
C CYS A 447 -4.26 6.32 15.47
N ASN A 448 -4.49 5.70 14.32
CA ASN A 448 -5.78 5.25 13.81
C ASN A 448 -5.67 3.74 13.47
N PRO A 449 -6.01 2.82 14.41
CA PRO A 449 -5.82 1.37 14.25
C PRO A 449 -6.93 0.69 13.39
N ARG A 450 -7.29 1.30 12.25
CA ARG A 450 -8.37 0.88 11.33
C ARG A 450 -8.05 1.29 9.89
N ALA A 451 -8.99 1.14 8.95
CA ALA A 451 -8.81 1.67 7.60
C ALA A 451 -8.76 3.21 7.62
N THR A 452 -7.87 3.78 6.81
CA THR A 452 -7.83 5.23 6.50
C THR A 452 -7.63 5.43 5.01
N SER A 453 -7.82 6.67 4.52
CA SER A 453 -7.72 7.00 3.10
C SER A 453 -6.34 6.72 2.47
N GLY A 454 -5.28 6.51 3.27
CA GLY A 454 -3.97 6.06 2.78
C GLY A 454 -4.01 4.71 2.05
N LEU A 455 -5.02 3.87 2.35
CA LEU A 455 -5.35 2.65 1.62
C LEU A 455 -5.46 2.86 0.09
N HIS A 456 -5.90 4.04 -0.34
CA HIS A 456 -6.03 4.40 -1.75
C HIS A 456 -4.70 4.49 -2.50
N LEU A 457 -3.54 4.57 -1.82
CA LEU A 457 -2.24 4.58 -2.50
C LEU A 457 -1.95 3.28 -3.28
N TRP A 458 -2.58 2.15 -2.90
CA TRP A 458 -2.49 0.86 -3.61
C TRP A 458 -3.64 0.61 -4.58
N SER A 459 -4.53 1.60 -4.78
CA SER A 459 -5.74 1.45 -5.58
C SER A 459 -5.45 0.87 -6.96
N GLN A 460 -6.39 0.06 -7.47
CA GLN A 460 -6.30 -0.67 -8.73
C GLN A 460 -5.28 -1.83 -8.77
N THR A 461 -4.62 -2.20 -7.66
CA THR A 461 -3.74 -3.38 -7.54
C THR A 461 -4.31 -4.48 -6.64
N PRO A 462 -3.68 -5.67 -6.53
CA PRO A 462 -4.00 -6.67 -5.50
C PRO A 462 -3.05 -6.62 -4.29
N TYR A 463 -2.14 -5.64 -4.20
CA TYR A 463 -0.96 -5.76 -3.33
C TYR A 463 -1.27 -5.62 -1.84
N LEU A 464 -2.15 -4.68 -1.46
CA LEU A 464 -2.55 -4.51 -0.07
C LEU A 464 -3.42 -5.68 0.41
N ALA A 465 -4.31 -6.17 -0.46
CA ALA A 465 -5.07 -7.39 -0.23
C ALA A 465 -4.16 -8.60 0.04
N ARG A 466 -3.06 -8.75 -0.72
CA ARG A 466 -2.05 -9.81 -0.51
C ARG A 466 -1.25 -9.63 0.78
N ALA A 467 -0.98 -8.38 1.20
CA ALA A 467 -0.35 -8.09 2.49
C ALA A 467 -1.24 -8.56 3.65
N ILE A 468 -2.53 -8.22 3.60
CA ILE A 468 -3.54 -8.62 4.59
C ILE A 468 -3.69 -10.15 4.64
N THR A 469 -3.85 -10.81 3.49
CA THR A 469 -4.05 -12.27 3.46
C THR A 469 -2.75 -13.09 3.63
N GLY A 470 -1.61 -12.44 3.85
CA GLY A 470 -0.30 -13.10 4.00
C GLY A 470 0.21 -13.80 2.73
N THR A 471 -0.37 -13.48 1.57
CA THR A 471 -0.09 -14.10 0.26
C THR A 471 0.95 -13.33 -0.56
N LEU A 472 1.68 -12.41 0.07
CA LEU A 472 2.88 -11.80 -0.50
C LEU A 472 4.03 -12.83 -0.61
N PRO A 473 4.84 -12.83 -1.70
CA PRO A 473 5.99 -13.73 -1.81
C PRO A 473 6.95 -13.57 -0.62
N LYS A 474 7.36 -14.68 0.00
CA LYS A 474 8.15 -14.64 1.24
C LYS A 474 9.57 -14.13 1.01
N GLU A 475 10.29 -14.73 0.06
CA GLU A 475 11.75 -14.56 -0.12
C GLU A 475 12.14 -13.53 -1.21
N GLU A 476 11.18 -12.97 -1.94
CA GLU A 476 11.46 -12.16 -3.14
C GLU A 476 11.21 -10.65 -3.01
N ILE A 477 10.75 -10.16 -1.85
CA ILE A 477 10.30 -8.76 -1.71
C ILE A 477 10.92 -8.08 -0.50
N GLU A 478 11.23 -6.80 -0.66
CA GLU A 478 11.53 -5.90 0.45
C GLU A 478 10.23 -5.63 1.25
N ARG A 479 10.32 -5.60 2.58
CA ARG A 479 9.21 -5.26 3.49
C ARG A 479 9.57 -4.03 4.34
N PRO A 480 8.61 -3.13 4.60
CA PRO A 480 7.23 -3.14 4.12
C PRO A 480 7.10 -2.83 2.62
N ILE A 481 6.16 -3.47 1.92
CA ILE A 481 5.89 -3.14 0.52
C ILE A 481 5.36 -1.71 0.40
N ARG A 482 5.93 -0.96 -0.54
CA ARG A 482 5.62 0.45 -0.78
C ARG A 482 4.53 0.55 -1.86
N PRO A 483 3.73 1.64 -1.93
CA PRO A 483 2.72 1.78 -2.97
C PRO A 483 3.31 1.77 -4.38
N PRO A 484 2.57 1.28 -5.39
CA PRO A 484 3.07 1.14 -6.75
C PRO A 484 3.24 2.50 -7.44
N ARG A 485 4.48 2.83 -7.85
CA ARG A 485 4.74 3.97 -8.74
C ARG A 485 4.11 3.74 -10.13
N LYS A 486 3.75 4.83 -10.81
CA LYS A 486 3.23 4.80 -12.19
C LYS A 486 4.29 4.28 -13.16
N MET A 487 3.89 3.87 -14.38
CA MET A 487 4.81 3.35 -15.42
C MET A 487 6.01 4.25 -15.77
N LEU A 488 5.90 5.55 -15.49
CA LEU A 488 6.94 6.58 -15.68
C LEU A 488 7.91 6.72 -14.48
N GLY A 489 7.84 5.84 -13.48
CA GLY A 489 8.57 5.99 -12.20
C GLY A 489 8.03 7.11 -11.29
N ARG A 490 7.07 7.92 -11.78
CA ARG A 490 6.36 8.96 -11.06
C ARG A 490 5.46 8.39 -9.96
N GLU A 491 5.27 9.17 -8.92
CA GLU A 491 4.40 8.86 -7.78
C GLU A 491 2.95 8.59 -8.22
N SER A 492 2.30 7.64 -7.54
CA SER A 492 0.86 7.42 -7.71
C SER A 492 0.08 8.50 -6.98
N HIS A 493 -0.99 9.00 -7.62
CA HIS A 493 -1.90 9.96 -7.01
C HIS A 493 -3.36 9.63 -7.34
N PHE A 494 -4.20 9.71 -6.31
CA PHE A 494 -5.62 9.37 -6.30
C PHE A 494 -6.42 10.46 -5.56
N GLN A 495 -7.74 10.50 -5.79
CA GLN A 495 -8.65 11.43 -5.11
C GLN A 495 -9.97 10.75 -4.74
N VAL A 496 -10.68 11.31 -3.76
CA VAL A 496 -12.14 11.12 -3.64
C VAL A 496 -12.78 12.37 -4.27
N ALA A 497 -13.27 12.27 -5.50
CA ALA A 497 -13.67 13.45 -6.28
C ALA A 497 -14.82 14.24 -5.62
N ALA A 498 -15.75 13.55 -4.97
CA ALA A 498 -16.82 14.19 -4.18
C ALA A 498 -16.28 15.02 -3.01
N GLY A 499 -15.18 14.60 -2.38
CA GLY A 499 -14.49 15.34 -1.33
C GLY A 499 -13.69 16.52 -1.88
N MET A 500 -13.03 16.35 -3.03
CA MET A 500 -12.34 17.45 -3.73
C MET A 500 -13.31 18.56 -4.17
N LEU A 501 -14.55 18.22 -4.54
CA LEU A 501 -15.61 19.21 -4.81
C LEU A 501 -16.09 19.97 -3.56
N MET A 502 -15.76 19.50 -2.35
CA MET A 502 -16.06 20.14 -1.06
C MET A 502 -14.82 20.81 -0.42
N TRP A 503 -13.73 20.98 -1.19
CA TRP A 503 -12.47 21.57 -0.71
C TRP A 503 -12.65 23.02 -0.20
N GLU A 504 -12.06 23.33 0.94
CA GLU A 504 -12.14 24.68 1.53
C GLU A 504 -11.27 25.69 0.78
N HIS A 505 -11.94 26.55 0.00
CA HIS A 505 -11.29 27.55 -0.85
C HIS A 505 -11.28 28.98 -0.27
N LYS A 506 -11.76 29.20 0.98
CA LYS A 506 -12.03 30.55 1.53
C LYS A 506 -10.81 31.50 1.47
N ASN A 507 -9.63 30.96 1.76
CA ASN A 507 -8.36 31.71 1.80
C ASN A 507 -7.42 31.35 0.63
N ALA A 508 -7.91 30.68 -0.42
CA ALA A 508 -7.07 30.17 -1.49
C ALA A 508 -6.65 31.26 -2.50
N SER A 509 -5.34 31.43 -2.69
CA SER A 509 -4.82 32.25 -3.80
C SER A 509 -5.13 31.61 -5.16
N PHE A 510 -5.17 32.42 -6.23
CA PHE A 510 -5.44 31.92 -7.59
C PHE A 510 -4.50 30.78 -8.03
N LYS A 511 -3.22 30.81 -7.60
CA LYS A 511 -2.25 29.74 -7.87
C LYS A 511 -2.61 28.43 -7.16
N VAL A 512 -3.11 28.51 -5.92
CA VAL A 512 -3.58 27.35 -5.15
C VAL A 512 -4.87 26.79 -5.75
N TRP A 513 -5.85 27.66 -6.05
CA TRP A 513 -7.10 27.28 -6.72
C TRP A 513 -6.85 26.60 -8.08
N LEU A 514 -5.95 27.15 -8.92
CA LEU A 514 -5.61 26.56 -10.21
C LEU A 514 -4.88 25.21 -10.07
N SER A 515 -4.04 25.06 -9.04
CA SER A 515 -3.41 23.78 -8.69
C SER A 515 -4.46 22.74 -8.26
N HIS A 516 -5.40 23.15 -7.40
CA HIS A 516 -6.49 22.30 -6.93
C HIS A 516 -7.41 21.87 -8.10
N MET A 517 -7.86 22.80 -8.95
CA MET A 517 -8.66 22.49 -10.15
C MET A 517 -7.92 21.53 -11.10
N ARG A 518 -6.60 21.70 -11.27
CA ARG A 518 -5.77 20.76 -12.04
C ARG A 518 -5.72 19.37 -11.38
N ARG A 519 -5.66 19.28 -10.05
CA ARG A 519 -5.73 17.99 -9.33
C ARG A 519 -7.11 17.34 -9.51
N LEU A 520 -8.20 18.09 -9.34
CA LEU A 520 -9.58 17.62 -9.51
C LEU A 520 -9.82 17.01 -10.90
N VAL A 521 -9.36 17.68 -11.97
CA VAL A 521 -9.58 17.22 -13.36
C VAL A 521 -8.65 16.06 -13.76
N PHE A 522 -7.37 16.08 -13.36
CA PHE A 522 -6.36 15.14 -13.87
C PHE A 522 -5.96 14.01 -12.91
N THR A 523 -6.56 13.92 -11.72
CA THR A 523 -6.33 12.82 -10.77
C THR A 523 -7.37 11.71 -10.94
N ARG A 524 -6.96 10.46 -10.72
CA ARG A 524 -7.87 9.31 -10.76
C ARG A 524 -8.72 9.31 -9.50
N ASP A 525 -10.03 9.46 -9.68
CA ASP A 525 -11.00 9.16 -8.64
C ASP A 525 -10.96 7.66 -8.26
N VAL A 526 -11.17 7.35 -6.99
CA VAL A 526 -11.14 5.97 -6.46
C VAL A 526 -12.45 5.21 -6.68
N ILE A 527 -13.57 5.91 -6.89
CA ILE A 527 -14.89 5.32 -7.13
C ILE A 527 -15.03 4.92 -8.60
N TRP A 528 -14.62 5.78 -9.54
CA TRP A 528 -14.72 5.51 -10.98
C TRP A 528 -13.76 4.41 -11.46
N LYS A 529 -14.32 3.37 -12.13
CA LYS A 529 -13.54 2.35 -12.82
C LYS A 529 -14.32 1.81 -14.03
N TRP A 530 -13.74 1.86 -15.22
CA TRP A 530 -14.40 1.39 -16.46
C TRP A 530 -14.90 -0.07 -16.42
N THR A 531 -14.18 -0.97 -15.72
CA THR A 531 -14.57 -2.38 -15.56
C THR A 531 -15.61 -2.62 -14.44
N ASP A 532 -15.97 -1.55 -13.72
CA ASP A 532 -16.86 -1.56 -12.56
C ASP A 532 -17.50 -0.17 -12.36
N PRO A 533 -18.34 0.32 -13.31
CA PRO A 533 -18.78 1.72 -13.33
C PRO A 533 -20.01 1.99 -12.45
N MET A 534 -20.74 0.94 -12.06
CA MET A 534 -21.99 1.05 -11.29
C MET A 534 -21.87 1.77 -9.94
N PRO A 535 -20.77 1.67 -9.16
CA PRO A 535 -20.54 2.48 -7.96
C PRO A 535 -20.54 4.00 -8.20
N THR A 536 -20.24 4.46 -9.42
CA THR A 536 -20.34 5.88 -9.81
C THR A 536 -21.72 6.19 -10.40
N ILE A 537 -22.23 5.34 -11.30
CA ILE A 537 -23.55 5.54 -11.95
C ILE A 537 -24.68 5.55 -10.90
N ALA A 538 -24.57 4.75 -9.84
CA ALA A 538 -25.55 4.69 -8.78
C ALA A 538 -25.55 5.90 -7.82
N GLN A 539 -24.56 6.81 -7.87
CA GLN A 539 -24.42 7.89 -6.88
C GLN A 539 -25.68 8.77 -6.68
N PRO A 540 -26.50 9.10 -7.70
CA PRO A 540 -27.75 9.82 -7.46
C PRO A 540 -28.78 9.01 -6.65
N PHE A 541 -28.87 7.70 -6.89
CA PHE A 541 -29.74 6.79 -6.11
C PHE A 541 -29.18 6.60 -4.70
N LEU A 542 -27.86 6.36 -4.61
CA LEU A 542 -26.92 6.68 -3.53
C LEU A 542 -27.45 7.72 -2.55
N LEU A 543 -27.18 8.97 -2.92
CA LEU A 543 -27.46 10.16 -2.16
C LEU A 543 -28.95 10.32 -1.86
N THR A 544 -29.85 9.94 -2.78
CA THR A 544 -31.30 10.02 -2.54
C THR A 544 -31.74 9.14 -1.36
N ASN A 545 -31.25 7.90 -1.27
CA ASN A 545 -31.52 7.01 -0.14
C ASN A 545 -30.90 7.56 1.15
N TYR A 546 -29.66 8.04 1.10
CA TYR A 546 -29.00 8.61 2.28
C TYR A 546 -29.67 9.89 2.78
N TYR A 547 -30.13 10.79 1.89
CA TYR A 547 -30.90 11.97 2.26
C TYR A 547 -32.29 11.63 2.80
N HIS A 548 -32.92 10.52 2.37
CA HIS A 548 -34.14 10.03 3.00
C HIS A 548 -33.88 9.56 4.44
N ALA A 549 -32.80 8.80 4.67
CA ALA A 549 -32.38 8.41 6.03
C ALA A 549 -32.02 9.63 6.90
N CYS A 550 -31.30 10.61 6.37
CA CYS A 550 -31.00 11.90 7.02
C CYS A 550 -32.28 12.59 7.51
N ARG A 551 -33.29 12.71 6.64
CA ARG A 551 -34.59 13.31 6.98
C ARG A 551 -35.33 12.51 8.06
N LYS A 552 -35.31 11.17 8.00
CA LYS A 552 -35.93 10.31 9.01
C LYS A 552 -35.29 10.44 10.40
N GLN A 553 -33.98 10.71 10.46
CA GLN A 553 -33.22 10.84 11.71
C GLN A 553 -32.96 12.30 12.15
N GLY A 554 -33.49 13.31 11.43
CA GLY A 554 -33.23 14.73 11.72
C GLY A 554 -31.75 15.14 11.60
N MET A 555 -30.97 14.44 10.77
CA MET A 555 -29.51 14.46 10.79
C MET A 555 -28.91 14.95 9.46
N GLN A 556 -27.68 15.50 9.49
CA GLN A 556 -26.92 15.85 8.28
C GLN A 556 -26.14 14.66 7.72
N LEU A 557 -25.90 14.65 6.40
CA LEU A 557 -25.29 13.54 5.68
C LEU A 557 -23.90 13.10 6.22
N PRO A 558 -22.95 14.00 6.55
CA PRO A 558 -21.66 13.60 7.11
C PRO A 558 -21.81 12.91 8.48
N LYS A 559 -22.71 13.41 9.33
CA LYS A 559 -22.99 12.83 10.65
C LYS A 559 -23.67 11.47 10.52
N LEU A 560 -24.64 11.29 9.61
CA LEU A 560 -25.27 9.99 9.34
C LEU A 560 -24.25 8.94 8.88
N PHE A 561 -23.32 9.34 8.01
CA PHE A 561 -22.30 8.44 7.49
C PHE A 561 -21.40 7.87 8.58
N GLN A 562 -21.07 8.70 9.58
CA GLN A 562 -20.17 8.36 10.67
C GLN A 562 -20.87 7.75 11.88
N GLN A 563 -21.91 8.41 12.44
CA GLN A 563 -22.44 8.10 13.77
C GLN A 563 -22.83 6.62 13.93
N GLN A 564 -23.50 6.02 12.94
CA GLN A 564 -23.91 4.60 12.99
C GLN A 564 -22.75 3.61 13.16
N LEU A 565 -21.52 4.02 12.87
CA LEU A 565 -20.29 3.20 12.87
C LEU A 565 -19.20 3.80 13.79
N ILE A 566 -19.52 4.83 14.57
CA ILE A 566 -18.62 5.44 15.55
C ILE A 566 -18.69 4.64 16.85
N TRP A 567 -17.52 4.31 17.41
CA TRP A 567 -17.41 3.77 18.77
C TRP A 567 -17.15 4.90 19.78
N GLU A 568 -18.08 5.10 20.70
CA GLU A 568 -18.00 6.10 21.78
C GLU A 568 -18.46 5.43 23.08
N PRO A 569 -17.54 5.06 23.99
CA PRO A 569 -17.89 4.43 25.26
C PRO A 569 -18.52 5.47 26.20
N ILE A 570 -19.63 5.09 26.87
CA ILE A 570 -20.38 5.96 27.78
C ILE A 570 -20.88 5.17 28.98
N GLY A 571 -20.97 5.82 30.15
CA GLY A 571 -21.41 5.17 31.40
C GLY A 571 -20.54 3.96 31.75
N GLU A 572 -21.19 2.83 32.04
CA GLU A 572 -20.54 1.57 32.43
C GLU A 572 -19.47 1.09 31.42
N ASP A 573 -19.66 1.33 30.12
CA ASP A 573 -18.64 1.01 29.10
C ASP A 573 -17.41 1.92 29.20
N LEU A 574 -17.58 3.19 29.57
CA LEU A 574 -16.47 4.11 29.80
C LEU A 574 -15.74 3.76 31.09
N ASP A 575 -16.46 3.40 32.15
CA ASP A 575 -15.85 2.96 33.41
C ASP A 575 -15.06 1.66 33.23
N ARG A 576 -15.57 0.71 32.43
CA ARG A 576 -14.86 -0.52 32.03
C ARG A 576 -13.62 -0.24 31.19
N VAL A 577 -13.71 0.65 30.19
CA VAL A 577 -12.55 1.10 29.39
C VAL A 577 -11.50 1.78 30.28
N ASN A 578 -11.93 2.63 31.22
CA ASN A 578 -11.04 3.28 32.18
C ASN A 578 -10.37 2.25 33.10
N GLN A 579 -11.09 1.23 33.58
CA GLN A 579 -10.49 0.14 34.38
C GLN A 579 -9.43 -0.64 33.59
N ILE A 580 -9.70 -0.96 32.32
CA ILE A 580 -8.72 -1.62 31.42
C ILE A 580 -7.45 -0.76 31.28
N LEU A 581 -7.59 0.54 31.02
CA LEU A 581 -6.45 1.46 30.84
C LEU A 581 -5.74 1.84 32.16
N MET A 582 -6.41 1.69 33.31
CA MET A 582 -5.81 1.89 34.64
C MET A 582 -5.15 0.61 35.18
N GLY A 583 -5.58 -0.58 34.75
CA GLY A 583 -5.01 -1.87 35.18
C GLY A 583 -3.52 -2.01 34.87
N ASP A 584 -3.09 -1.53 33.70
CA ASP A 584 -1.67 -1.44 33.33
C ASP A 584 -0.82 -0.67 34.36
N LYS A 585 -1.38 0.29 35.09
CA LYS A 585 -0.67 1.09 36.11
C LYS A 585 -0.41 0.34 37.42
N VAL A 586 -1.06 -0.81 37.63
CA VAL A 586 -0.84 -1.65 38.81
C VAL A 586 0.23 -2.71 38.53
N VAL A 587 0.37 -3.14 37.27
CA VAL A 587 1.40 -4.11 36.82
C VAL A 587 2.80 -3.47 36.72
N ASP A 588 2.87 -2.14 36.58
CA ASP A 588 4.12 -1.35 36.65
C ASP A 588 4.72 -1.28 38.09
N GLY A 589 4.14 -1.98 39.09
CA GLY A 589 4.64 -2.07 40.47
C GLY A 589 4.97 -3.50 40.89
N GLU A 590 6.17 -3.73 41.43
CA GLU A 590 6.59 -5.03 41.97
C GLU A 590 5.87 -5.34 43.31
N GLU A 591 4.94 -6.30 43.32
CA GLU A 591 4.94 -7.50 44.21
C GLU A 591 3.71 -8.41 43.98
N GLU A 592 3.80 -9.66 44.47
CA GLU A 592 2.74 -10.69 44.56
C GLU A 592 1.97 -11.11 43.27
N LEU A 593 2.57 -12.03 42.50
CA LEU A 593 1.88 -12.82 41.47
C LEU A 593 2.15 -14.35 41.60
N GLU A 594 2.14 -14.86 42.84
CA GLU A 594 2.37 -16.29 43.17
C GLU A 594 1.27 -16.95 44.03
N GLU A 595 0.00 -16.50 44.01
CA GLU A 595 -1.08 -17.22 44.74
C GLU A 595 -2.45 -17.37 44.02
N VAL A 596 -2.48 -17.36 42.67
CA VAL A 596 -3.73 -17.65 41.90
C VAL A 596 -3.53 -18.70 40.79
N LEU A 597 -2.73 -19.74 41.05
CA LEU A 597 -2.59 -20.93 40.18
C LEU A 597 -2.78 -22.26 40.94
N GLY A 598 -3.82 -22.29 41.76
CA GLY A 598 -4.52 -23.50 42.23
C GLY A 598 -5.98 -23.10 42.48
N VAL A 599 -7.00 -23.92 42.21
CA VAL A 599 -7.05 -25.37 42.00
C VAL A 599 -7.74 -25.73 40.68
N LEU A 600 -7.39 -26.87 40.08
CA LEU A 600 -8.18 -27.51 39.02
C LEU A 600 -9.27 -28.39 39.65
N ASP A 601 -10.54 -28.10 39.37
CA ASP A 601 -11.66 -29.01 39.64
C ASP A 601 -12.39 -29.37 38.33
N GLU A 602 -12.91 -30.60 38.27
CA GLU A 602 -13.51 -31.18 37.06
C GLU A 602 -14.95 -30.68 36.81
N PRO A 603 -15.41 -30.61 35.55
CA PRO A 603 -16.76 -30.15 35.23
C PRO A 603 -17.82 -31.15 35.69
N GLN A 604 -18.64 -30.75 36.67
CA GLN A 604 -19.89 -31.46 36.97
C GLN A 604 -20.91 -31.23 35.84
N ALA A 605 -21.69 -32.27 35.54
CA ALA A 605 -22.73 -32.21 34.52
C ALA A 605 -24.06 -31.75 35.13
N GLU A 606 -24.66 -30.70 34.57
CA GLU A 606 -26.03 -30.28 34.89
C GLU A 606 -27.03 -30.79 33.84
N GLU A 607 -28.30 -30.90 34.26
CA GLU A 607 -29.31 -31.73 33.59
C GLU A 607 -30.06 -31.02 32.45
N GLN A 608 -30.61 -31.82 31.54
CA GLN A 608 -31.42 -31.33 30.42
C GLN A 608 -32.90 -31.20 30.82
N GLU A 609 -33.36 -30.01 31.22
CA GLU A 609 -34.79 -29.72 31.24
C GLU A 609 -35.35 -29.56 29.82
N MET A 610 -36.25 -30.47 29.43
CA MET A 610 -37.01 -30.35 28.18
C MET A 610 -38.19 -29.40 28.34
N VAL A 611 -38.13 -28.24 27.66
CA VAL A 611 -39.30 -27.38 27.47
C VAL A 611 -39.89 -27.62 26.08
N GLN A 612 -41.10 -28.19 26.03
CA GLN A 612 -41.90 -28.26 24.81
C GLN A 612 -42.63 -26.93 24.59
N VAL A 613 -42.59 -26.40 23.37
CA VAL A 613 -43.51 -25.36 22.87
C VAL A 613 -43.90 -25.72 21.43
N GLU A 614 -45.13 -25.40 21.06
CA GLU A 614 -45.88 -26.01 19.95
C GLU A 614 -45.60 -25.41 18.55
N ASP A 615 -46.04 -26.11 17.52
CA ASP A 615 -45.97 -25.68 16.12
C ASP A 615 -46.76 -24.38 15.84
N ILE A 616 -46.17 -23.48 15.03
CA ILE A 616 -46.90 -22.40 14.36
C ILE A 616 -46.52 -22.39 12.87
N GLU A 617 -47.50 -22.69 12.01
CA GLU A 617 -47.31 -22.71 10.56
C GLU A 617 -47.26 -21.31 9.93
N GLY A 618 -46.48 -21.19 8.84
CA GLY A 618 -46.83 -20.32 7.70
C GLY A 618 -46.27 -18.88 7.69
N SER A 619 -45.34 -18.61 6.77
CA SER A 619 -45.74 -18.10 5.44
C SER A 619 -44.57 -17.72 4.50
N THR A 620 -44.68 -18.22 3.26
CA THR A 620 -44.18 -17.64 1.98
C THR A 620 -42.83 -16.91 1.90
N LEU A 621 -41.86 -17.58 1.27
CA LEU A 621 -40.76 -16.96 0.52
C LEU A 621 -41.28 -16.06 -0.62
N GLY A 622 -40.64 -14.91 -0.85
CA GLY A 622 -40.92 -14.03 -1.98
C GLY A 622 -39.66 -13.46 -2.65
N ARG A 623 -39.37 -13.89 -3.89
CA ARG A 623 -38.47 -13.18 -4.80
C ARG A 623 -39.27 -12.19 -5.66
N PRO A 624 -38.69 -11.04 -6.00
CA PRO A 624 -38.89 -10.42 -7.30
C PRO A 624 -37.72 -10.75 -8.24
N SER A 625 -37.99 -10.73 -9.54
CA SER A 625 -37.00 -10.80 -10.62
C SER A 625 -37.39 -9.80 -11.70
N ILE A 626 -36.37 -9.29 -12.43
CA ILE A 626 -36.41 -8.09 -13.29
C ILE A 626 -36.26 -6.82 -12.45
#